data_AF-A0A2R8BZS7-F1
#
_entry.id   AF-A0A2R8BZS7-F1
#
_cell.length_a   1.000
_cell.length_b   1.000
_cell.length_c   1.000
_cell.angle_alpha   90.00
_cell.angle_beta   90.00
_cell.angle_gamma   90.00
#
_symmetry.space_group_name_H-M   'P 1'
#
loop_
_entity.id
_entity.type
_entity.pdbx_description
1 polymer ?
#
loop_
_entity_poly.entity_id
_entity_poly.type
_entity_poly.pdbx_seq_one_letter_code
_entity_poly.pdbx_strand_id
1 'polypeptide(L)'
;MEEHGVETTPQTFIGNERIGGYDALREFFGQDVKDDDETTYQPVIAIFAVAFLMALGLSWAFYGSILTLRAFEWFIAISMSFLAVQKLQDVETFSTMFLNYDLLAQKWVRYGYVYPFGEALAGILMVAGALVWISAPVALFIGTVGAASVFKAVYIDKREIKCACVGGGSNVPLGFVSLTENLMMIFMGVWMSARAMGLF
;
A
#
# COMPACT_ATOMS: atom_id res chain seq x y z
N MET A 1 -12.17 0.83 36.07
CA MET A 1 -10.72 0.99 35.95
C MET A 1 -10.05 1.05 37.32
N GLU A 2 -10.44 1.97 38.22
CA GLU A 2 -9.86 2.06 39.58
C GLU A 2 -10.12 0.84 40.49
N GLU A 3 -11.33 0.27 40.49
CA GLU A 3 -11.70 -0.85 41.39
C GLU A 3 -10.94 -2.16 41.12
N HIS A 4 -10.39 -2.32 39.90
CA HIS A 4 -9.69 -3.53 39.47
C HIS A 4 -8.28 -3.26 38.90
N GLY A 5 -7.80 -2.00 38.93
CA GLY A 5 -6.48 -1.62 38.43
C GLY A 5 -6.24 -2.03 36.97
N VAL A 6 -7.18 -1.74 36.08
CA VAL A 6 -7.11 -2.14 34.66
C VAL A 6 -7.00 -0.94 33.74
N GLU A 7 -6.10 -1.05 32.76
CA GLU A 7 -5.84 -0.03 31.73
C GLU A 7 -6.89 -0.05 30.61
N THR A 8 -7.50 -1.21 30.36
CA THR A 8 -8.47 -1.42 29.28
C THR A 8 -9.75 -2.06 29.80
N THR A 9 -10.88 -1.76 29.17
CA THR A 9 -12.19 -2.37 29.44
C THR A 9 -12.88 -2.69 28.11
N PRO A 10 -13.68 -3.76 28.01
CA PRO A 10 -14.16 -4.66 29.06
C PRO A 10 -13.13 -5.71 29.53
N GLN A 11 -13.36 -6.26 30.72
CA GLN A 11 -12.55 -7.31 31.34
C GLN A 11 -13.39 -8.58 31.52
N THR A 12 -12.81 -9.73 31.24
CA THR A 12 -13.45 -11.04 31.33
C THR A 12 -12.99 -11.76 32.59
N PHE A 13 -13.96 -12.35 33.28
CA PHE A 13 -13.79 -13.18 34.46
C PHE A 13 -14.43 -14.53 34.19
N ILE A 14 -13.73 -15.63 34.51
CA ILE A 14 -14.31 -16.97 34.50
C ILE A 14 -14.26 -17.50 35.94
N GLY A 15 -15.42 -17.62 36.57
CA GLY A 15 -15.53 -17.88 38.01
C GLY A 15 -15.00 -16.70 38.83
N ASN A 16 -14.06 -16.98 39.76
CA ASN A 16 -13.39 -15.97 40.57
C ASN A 16 -12.01 -15.55 40.01
N GLU A 17 -11.59 -16.10 38.87
CA GLU A 17 -10.30 -15.81 38.27
C GLU A 17 -10.44 -14.71 37.20
N ARG A 18 -9.60 -13.68 37.30
CA ARG A 18 -9.53 -12.59 36.32
C ARG A 18 -8.66 -13.03 35.16
N ILE A 19 -9.25 -13.16 33.98
CA ILE A 19 -8.51 -13.54 32.77
C ILE A 19 -7.89 -12.31 32.11
N GLY A 20 -8.63 -11.22 32.00
CA GLY A 20 -8.12 -9.98 31.39
C GLY A 20 -9.02 -9.47 30.27
N GLY A 21 -8.43 -8.81 29.28
CA GLY A 21 -9.14 -8.33 28.09
C GLY A 21 -9.53 -9.45 27.12
N TYR A 22 -9.94 -9.05 25.91
CA TYR A 22 -10.35 -9.98 24.86
C TYR A 22 -9.23 -10.93 24.42
N ASP A 23 -8.00 -10.42 24.33
CA ASP A 23 -6.84 -11.21 23.91
C ASP A 23 -6.47 -12.28 24.94
N ALA A 24 -6.39 -11.91 26.22
CA ALA A 24 -6.17 -12.85 27.31
C ALA A 24 -7.27 -13.94 27.38
N LEU A 25 -8.52 -13.59 27.02
CA LEU A 25 -9.61 -14.57 26.91
C LEU A 25 -9.38 -15.56 25.77
N ARG A 26 -8.90 -15.11 24.62
CA ARG A 26 -8.59 -15.97 23.47
C ARG A 26 -7.42 -16.89 23.77
N GLU A 27 -6.37 -16.40 24.42
CA GLU A 27 -5.26 -17.22 24.94
C GLU A 27 -5.76 -18.29 25.91
N PHE A 28 -6.63 -17.92 26.86
CA PHE A 28 -7.21 -18.87 27.81
C PHE A 28 -7.97 -20.02 27.13
N PHE A 29 -8.63 -19.75 26.01
CA PHE A 29 -9.30 -20.77 25.19
C PHE A 29 -8.38 -21.49 24.19
N GLY A 30 -7.06 -21.27 24.27
CA GLY A 30 -6.06 -21.90 23.40
C GLY A 30 -6.14 -21.45 21.95
N GLN A 31 -6.74 -20.28 21.68
CA GLN A 31 -6.72 -19.68 20.36
C GLN A 31 -5.43 -18.89 20.19
N ASP A 32 -4.77 -19.02 19.03
CA ASP A 32 -3.70 -18.12 18.65
C ASP A 32 -4.20 -16.67 18.64
N VAL A 33 -3.66 -15.91 19.58
CA VAL A 33 -3.77 -14.46 19.58
C VAL A 33 -2.60 -13.96 18.77
N LYS A 34 -2.91 -13.35 17.62
CA LYS A 34 -1.88 -12.67 16.85
C LYS A 34 -1.39 -11.51 17.70
N ASP A 35 -0.09 -11.47 17.96
CA ASP A 35 0.53 -10.32 18.57
C ASP A 35 0.25 -9.08 17.70
N ASP A 36 -0.05 -7.94 18.32
CA ASP A 36 -0.31 -6.68 17.60
C ASP A 36 0.90 -6.21 16.77
N ASP A 37 2.06 -6.84 16.95
CA ASP A 37 3.30 -6.62 16.20
C ASP A 37 3.64 -7.74 15.19
N GLU A 38 2.78 -8.75 15.00
CA GLU A 38 3.03 -9.78 13.98
C GLU A 38 2.92 -9.22 12.56
N THR A 39 4.03 -9.27 11.84
CA THR A 39 4.08 -8.79 10.46
C THR A 39 3.20 -9.62 9.54
N THR A 40 2.20 -8.99 8.91
CA THR A 40 1.23 -9.70 8.08
C THR A 40 1.32 -9.25 6.62
N TYR A 41 2.08 -9.98 5.79
CA TYR A 41 2.18 -9.72 4.35
C TYR A 41 0.99 -10.22 3.52
N GLN A 42 0.07 -10.96 4.15
CA GLN A 42 -1.06 -11.60 3.47
C GLN A 42 -1.93 -10.64 2.62
N PRO A 43 -2.30 -9.42 3.09
CA PRO A 43 -3.06 -8.48 2.27
C PRO A 43 -2.31 -8.02 1.03
N VAL A 44 -1.00 -7.77 1.18
CA VAL A 44 -0.14 -7.33 0.08
C VAL A 44 -0.01 -8.44 -0.97
N ILE A 45 0.29 -9.66 -0.54
CA ILE A 45 0.39 -10.82 -1.42
C ILE A 45 -0.93 -11.06 -2.14
N ALA A 46 -2.07 -10.93 -1.46
CA ALA A 46 -3.39 -11.07 -2.07
C ALA A 46 -3.63 -10.02 -3.17
N ILE A 47 -3.32 -8.74 -2.91
CA ILE A 47 -3.47 -7.66 -3.90
C ILE A 47 -2.64 -7.95 -5.15
N PHE A 48 -1.36 -8.26 -4.99
CA PHE A 48 -0.48 -8.52 -6.14
C PHE A 48 -0.85 -9.82 -6.86
N ALA A 49 -1.22 -10.89 -6.15
CA ALA A 49 -1.63 -12.15 -6.76
C ALA A 49 -2.92 -11.98 -7.59
N VAL A 50 -3.92 -11.29 -7.06
CA VAL A 50 -5.18 -11.03 -7.78
C VAL A 50 -4.92 -10.12 -8.99
N ALA A 51 -4.14 -9.04 -8.82
CA ALA A 51 -3.77 -8.16 -9.92
C ALA A 51 -3.02 -8.91 -11.04
N PHE A 52 -2.11 -9.82 -10.67
CA PHE A 52 -1.37 -10.63 -11.63
C PHE A 52 -2.29 -11.58 -12.41
N LEU A 53 -3.17 -12.31 -11.72
CA LEU A 53 -4.13 -13.20 -12.37
C LEU A 53 -5.11 -12.44 -13.28
N MET A 54 -5.56 -11.25 -12.87
CA MET A 54 -6.39 -10.39 -13.72
C MET A 54 -5.64 -9.95 -14.98
N ALA A 55 -4.37 -9.55 -14.86
CA ALA A 55 -3.57 -9.13 -16.00
C ALA A 55 -3.31 -10.26 -16.99
N LEU A 56 -3.04 -11.47 -16.50
CA LEU A 56 -2.92 -12.67 -17.34
C LEU A 56 -4.25 -13.01 -18.02
N GLY A 57 -5.37 -12.94 -17.28
CA GLY A 57 -6.71 -13.16 -17.81
C GLY A 57 -7.07 -12.17 -18.93
N LEU A 58 -6.75 -10.89 -18.74
CA LEU A 58 -6.92 -9.86 -19.77
C LEU A 58 -6.02 -10.13 -20.98
N SER A 59 -4.74 -10.49 -20.76
CA SER A 59 -3.83 -10.83 -21.86
C SER A 59 -4.36 -11.99 -22.69
N TRP A 60 -4.83 -13.04 -22.03
CA TRP A 60 -5.41 -14.19 -22.69
C TRP A 60 -6.68 -13.83 -23.46
N ALA A 61 -7.57 -13.03 -22.87
CA ALA A 61 -8.83 -12.60 -23.51
C ALA A 61 -8.61 -11.74 -24.77
N PHE A 62 -7.64 -10.83 -24.76
CA PHE A 62 -7.40 -9.90 -25.87
C PHE A 62 -6.41 -10.42 -26.92
N TYR A 63 -5.38 -11.17 -26.51
CA TYR A 63 -4.27 -11.57 -27.39
C TYR A 63 -4.16 -13.08 -27.59
N GLY A 64 -5.00 -13.89 -26.94
CA GLY A 64 -4.92 -15.37 -26.98
C GLY A 64 -3.65 -15.95 -26.35
N SER A 65 -2.73 -15.11 -25.88
CA SER A 65 -1.47 -15.47 -25.24
C SER A 65 -1.41 -14.92 -23.81
N ILE A 66 -0.91 -15.75 -22.91
CA ILE A 66 -0.93 -15.47 -21.47
C ILE A 66 0.19 -14.48 -21.10
N LEU A 67 1.38 -14.66 -21.67
CA LEU A 67 2.56 -13.85 -21.37
C LEU A 67 2.83 -12.87 -22.50
N THR A 68 2.39 -11.63 -22.33
CA THR A 68 2.67 -10.51 -23.24
C THR A 68 3.28 -9.34 -22.49
N LEU A 69 3.96 -8.44 -23.21
CA LEU A 69 4.39 -7.15 -22.65
C LEU A 69 3.19 -6.36 -22.09
N ARG A 70 2.03 -6.48 -22.73
CA ARG A 70 0.79 -5.83 -22.28
C ARG A 70 0.27 -6.42 -20.96
N ALA A 71 0.43 -7.73 -20.75
CA ALA A 71 0.12 -8.37 -19.47
C ALA A 71 0.95 -7.76 -18.33
N PHE A 72 2.24 -7.52 -18.57
CA PHE A 72 3.11 -6.91 -17.58
C PHE A 72 2.72 -5.46 -17.26
N GLU A 73 2.40 -4.65 -18.29
CA GLU A 73 1.88 -3.29 -18.10
C GLU A 73 0.56 -3.28 -17.29
N TRP A 74 -0.38 -4.17 -17.63
CA TRP A 74 -1.64 -4.29 -16.92
C TRP A 74 -1.47 -4.77 -15.48
N PHE A 75 -0.54 -5.69 -15.24
CA PHE A 75 -0.24 -6.15 -13.88
C PHE A 75 0.17 -4.99 -12.98
N ILE A 76 1.11 -4.14 -13.44
CA ILE A 76 1.57 -3.00 -12.63
C ILE A 76 0.44 -1.98 -12.46
N ALA A 77 -0.27 -1.64 -13.53
CA ALA A 77 -1.32 -0.62 -13.48
C ALA A 77 -2.53 -1.05 -12.62
N ILE A 78 -2.91 -2.33 -12.66
CA ILE A 78 -3.98 -2.88 -11.81
C ILE A 78 -3.51 -2.94 -10.35
N SER A 79 -2.28 -3.36 -10.09
CA SER A 79 -1.71 -3.37 -8.72
C SER A 79 -1.71 -1.97 -8.11
N MET A 80 -1.25 -0.97 -8.87
CA MET A 80 -1.30 0.44 -8.45
C MET A 80 -2.74 0.90 -8.17
N SER A 81 -3.69 0.52 -9.01
CA SER A 81 -5.10 0.89 -8.81
C SER A 81 -5.66 0.30 -7.52
N PHE A 82 -5.35 -0.95 -7.20
CA PHE A 82 -5.76 -1.57 -5.93
C PHE A 82 -5.09 -0.93 -4.72
N LEU A 83 -3.79 -0.63 -4.77
CA LEU A 83 -3.10 0.05 -3.69
C LEU A 83 -3.64 1.48 -3.49
N ALA A 84 -3.97 2.19 -4.57
CA ALA A 84 -4.62 3.48 -4.49
C ALA A 84 -6.01 3.40 -3.84
N VAL A 85 -6.79 2.35 -4.13
CA VAL A 85 -8.08 2.11 -3.44
C VAL A 85 -7.87 1.90 -1.94
N GLN A 86 -6.86 1.13 -1.53
CA GLN A 86 -6.54 0.96 -0.10
C GLN A 86 -6.20 2.29 0.58
N LYS A 87 -5.47 3.18 -0.11
CA LYS A 87 -5.15 4.53 0.38
C LYS A 87 -6.39 5.45 0.42
N LEU A 88 -7.34 5.26 -0.49
CA LEU A 88 -8.58 6.02 -0.56
C LEU A 88 -9.65 5.57 0.46
N GLN A 89 -9.59 4.32 0.94
CA GLN A 89 -10.52 3.82 1.97
C GLN A 89 -10.41 4.62 3.27
N ASP A 90 -9.19 4.98 3.66
CA ASP A 90 -8.93 5.81 4.84
C ASP A 90 -7.82 6.82 4.55
N VAL A 91 -8.23 7.91 3.89
CA VAL A 91 -7.32 9.00 3.50
C VAL A 91 -6.75 9.72 4.71
N GLU A 92 -7.50 9.80 5.82
CA GLU A 92 -7.09 10.55 7.00
C GLU A 92 -5.98 9.82 7.74
N THR A 93 -6.16 8.51 7.99
CA THR A 93 -5.10 7.65 8.54
C THR A 93 -3.92 7.55 7.59
N PHE A 94 -4.15 7.40 6.27
CA PHE A 94 -3.08 7.42 5.28
C PHE A 94 -2.27 8.71 5.36
N SER A 95 -2.91 9.88 5.31
CA SER A 95 -2.22 11.16 5.29
C SER A 95 -1.41 11.37 6.57
N THR A 96 -1.96 10.99 7.72
CA THR A 96 -1.27 11.08 9.02
C THR A 96 -0.03 10.18 9.06
N MET A 97 -0.14 8.95 8.57
CA MET A 97 0.99 8.01 8.47
C MET A 97 2.02 8.48 7.43
N PHE A 98 1.57 9.02 6.31
CA PHE A 98 2.40 9.51 5.21
C PHE A 98 3.25 10.73 5.62
N LEU A 99 2.69 11.63 6.44
CA LEU A 99 3.41 12.78 7.01
C LEU A 99 4.60 12.39 7.88
N ASN A 100 4.58 11.21 8.51
CA ASN A 100 5.66 10.78 9.40
C ASN A 100 6.98 10.52 8.65
N TYR A 101 6.96 10.33 7.33
CA TYR A 101 8.16 10.01 6.56
C TYR A 101 8.31 10.76 5.22
N ASP A 102 7.22 11.19 4.60
CA ASP A 102 7.30 11.84 3.30
C ASP A 102 7.77 13.30 3.39
N LEU A 103 8.87 13.61 2.70
CA LEU A 103 9.54 14.91 2.77
C LEU A 103 8.69 16.05 2.19
N LEU A 104 7.84 15.75 1.20
CA LEU A 104 7.00 16.74 0.56
C LEU A 104 5.71 16.94 1.35
N ALA A 105 5.12 15.86 1.87
CA ALA A 105 3.96 15.92 2.75
C ALA A 105 4.26 16.71 4.03
N GLN A 106 5.44 16.52 4.61
CA GLN A 106 5.90 17.29 5.78
C GLN A 106 5.92 18.80 5.54
N LYS A 107 6.20 19.23 4.31
CA LYS A 107 6.21 20.65 3.93
C LYS A 107 4.83 21.14 3.49
N TRP A 108 4.02 20.27 2.89
CA TRP A 108 2.70 20.62 2.38
C TRP A 108 1.68 19.53 2.69
N VAL A 109 0.98 19.65 3.83
CA VAL A 109 0.03 18.64 4.33
C VAL A 109 -1.04 18.26 3.30
N ARG A 110 -1.50 19.22 2.49
CA ARG A 110 -2.49 18.96 1.43
C ARG A 110 -2.00 17.97 0.38
N TYR A 111 -0.69 17.86 0.15
CA TYR A 111 -0.12 16.86 -0.74
C TYR A 111 -0.46 15.44 -0.30
N GLY A 112 -0.40 15.14 1.00
CA GLY A 112 -0.75 13.82 1.54
C GLY A 112 -2.21 13.41 1.27
N TYR A 113 -3.12 14.38 1.18
CA TYR A 113 -4.53 14.14 0.82
C TYR A 113 -4.74 13.95 -0.69
N VAL A 114 -3.97 14.64 -1.52
CA VAL A 114 -4.10 14.57 -2.99
C VAL A 114 -3.37 13.36 -3.57
N TYR A 115 -2.32 12.88 -2.89
CA TYR A 115 -1.48 11.77 -3.33
C TYR A 115 -2.27 10.51 -3.73
N PRO A 116 -3.20 9.97 -2.90
CA PRO A 116 -3.97 8.77 -3.27
C PRO A 116 -4.79 8.95 -4.54
N PHE A 117 -5.32 10.15 -4.78
CA PHE A 117 -6.08 10.46 -5.99
C PHE A 117 -5.18 10.54 -7.22
N GLY A 118 -3.99 11.12 -7.08
CA GLY A 118 -2.99 11.16 -8.15
C GLY A 118 -2.53 9.75 -8.55
N GLU A 119 -2.34 8.88 -7.57
CA GLU A 119 -1.98 7.48 -7.82
C GLU A 119 -3.13 6.68 -8.47
N ALA A 120 -4.37 6.85 -7.98
CA ALA A 120 -5.54 6.23 -8.59
C ALA A 120 -5.72 6.70 -10.04
N LEU A 121 -5.60 8.00 -10.30
CA LEU A 121 -5.70 8.57 -11.64
C LEU A 121 -4.61 8.00 -12.56
N ALA A 122 -3.37 7.94 -12.10
CA ALA A 122 -2.27 7.37 -12.85
C ALA A 122 -2.53 5.88 -13.16
N GLY A 123 -2.89 5.06 -12.17
CA GLY A 123 -3.19 3.64 -12.35
C GLY A 123 -4.31 3.40 -13.37
N ILE A 124 -5.44 4.11 -13.25
CA ILE A 124 -6.58 3.98 -14.16
C ILE A 124 -6.20 4.35 -15.59
N LEU A 125 -5.50 5.48 -15.78
CA LEU A 125 -5.06 5.92 -17.10
C LEU A 125 -4.03 4.97 -17.72
N MET A 126 -3.16 4.38 -16.90
CA MET A 126 -2.20 3.37 -17.34
C MET A 126 -2.89 2.07 -17.78
N VAL A 127 -3.91 1.60 -17.06
CA VAL A 127 -4.73 0.43 -17.49
C VAL A 127 -5.39 0.70 -18.83
N ALA A 128 -6.00 1.88 -18.98
CA ALA A 128 -6.64 2.29 -20.24
C ALA A 128 -5.63 2.45 -21.38
N GLY A 129 -4.35 2.71 -21.07
CA GLY A 129 -3.35 3.11 -22.06
C GLY A 129 -3.66 4.46 -22.71
N ALA A 130 -4.47 5.29 -22.05
CA ALA A 130 -4.95 6.58 -22.55
C ALA A 130 -4.32 7.74 -21.76
N LEU A 131 -4.19 8.90 -22.40
CA LEU A 131 -3.64 10.12 -21.78
C LEU A 131 -2.29 9.88 -21.07
N VAL A 132 -1.40 9.11 -21.71
CA VAL A 132 -0.06 8.81 -21.18
C VAL A 132 0.74 10.09 -20.89
N TRP A 133 0.48 11.16 -21.65
CA TRP A 133 1.07 12.48 -21.43
C TRP A 133 0.70 13.12 -20.09
N ILE A 134 -0.39 12.70 -19.44
CA ILE A 134 -0.78 13.13 -18.08
C ILE A 134 -0.35 12.07 -17.06
N SER A 135 -0.65 10.80 -17.32
CA SER A 135 -0.40 9.74 -16.33
C SER A 135 1.08 9.54 -16.06
N ALA A 136 1.94 9.64 -17.08
CA ALA A 136 3.36 9.41 -16.91
C ALA A 136 4.08 10.52 -16.12
N PRO A 137 3.89 11.83 -16.37
CA PRO A 137 4.46 12.87 -15.52
C PRO A 137 3.98 12.78 -14.06
N VAL A 138 2.69 12.47 -13.86
CA VAL A 138 2.12 12.31 -12.51
C VAL A 138 2.79 11.13 -11.79
N ALA A 139 2.86 9.96 -12.42
CA ALA A 139 3.50 8.78 -11.83
C ALA A 139 5.00 8.99 -11.59
N LEU A 140 5.71 9.64 -12.51
CA LEU A 140 7.13 9.96 -12.35
C LEU A 140 7.36 10.92 -11.19
N PHE A 141 6.58 11.99 -11.10
CA PHE A 141 6.72 12.97 -10.03
C PHE A 141 6.44 12.33 -8.67
N ILE A 142 5.28 11.69 -8.53
CA ILE A 142 4.83 11.06 -7.29
C ILE A 142 5.80 9.93 -6.89
N GLY A 143 6.16 9.06 -7.83
CA GLY A 143 7.07 7.94 -7.58
C GLY A 143 8.48 8.39 -7.24
N THR A 144 9.01 9.46 -7.85
CA THR A 144 10.36 9.97 -7.54
C THR A 144 10.41 10.61 -6.16
N VAL A 145 9.40 11.43 -5.82
CA VAL A 145 9.29 12.03 -4.50
C VAL A 145 9.11 10.95 -3.44
N GLY A 146 8.21 10.00 -3.66
CA GLY A 146 7.95 8.89 -2.74
C GLY A 146 9.17 7.97 -2.57
N ALA A 147 9.88 7.62 -3.65
CA ALA A 147 11.11 6.83 -3.58
C ALA A 147 12.19 7.56 -2.78
N ALA A 148 12.41 8.85 -3.01
CA ALA A 148 13.39 9.64 -2.27
C ALA A 148 13.03 9.76 -0.78
N SER A 149 11.74 9.96 -0.48
CA SER A 149 11.21 9.97 0.89
C SER A 149 11.42 8.65 1.62
N VAL A 150 11.03 7.53 1.01
CA VAL A 150 11.19 6.18 1.60
C VAL A 150 12.66 5.83 1.74
N PHE A 151 13.48 6.13 0.72
CA PHE A 151 14.92 5.88 0.78
C PHE A 151 15.56 6.62 1.95
N LYS A 152 15.24 7.90 2.13
CA LYS A 152 15.75 8.66 3.28
C LYS A 152 15.24 8.10 4.60
N ALA A 153 13.94 7.87 4.74
CA ALA A 153 13.36 7.41 6.01
C ALA A 153 13.90 6.04 6.46
N VAL A 154 14.11 5.13 5.51
CA VAL A 154 14.52 3.74 5.79
C VAL A 154 16.03 3.60 5.85
N TYR A 155 16.77 4.15 4.87
CA TYR A 155 18.23 3.92 4.78
C TYR A 155 19.04 4.96 5.55
N ILE A 156 18.57 6.20 5.65
CA ILE A 156 19.29 7.27 6.36
C ILE A 156 18.79 7.38 7.80
N ASP A 157 17.49 7.56 7.98
CA ASP A 157 16.89 7.81 9.30
C ASP A 157 16.63 6.50 10.09
N LYS A 158 16.82 5.33 9.45
CA LYS A 158 16.63 3.99 10.04
C LYS A 158 15.32 3.85 10.83
N ARG A 159 14.25 4.48 10.36
CA ARG A 159 12.95 4.44 11.05
C ARG A 159 12.22 3.16 10.68
N GLU A 160 11.77 2.41 11.69
CA GLU A 160 10.83 1.32 11.52
C GLU A 160 9.42 1.90 11.45
N ILE A 161 8.85 1.93 10.24
CA ILE A 161 7.54 2.54 9.97
C ILE A 161 6.64 1.49 9.33
N LYS A 162 5.36 1.47 9.73
CA LYS A 162 4.33 0.59 9.18
C LYS A 162 3.91 1.06 7.78
N CYS A 163 3.55 0.13 6.90
CA CYS A 163 3.24 0.42 5.51
C CYS A 163 1.94 1.22 5.35
N ALA A 164 2.00 2.47 4.87
CA ALA A 164 0.81 3.29 4.60
C ALA A 164 0.04 2.82 3.35
N CYS A 165 0.68 2.05 2.46
CA CYS A 165 0.10 1.65 1.17
C CYS A 165 -1.11 0.70 1.29
N VAL A 166 -1.34 0.11 2.46
CA VAL A 166 -2.46 -0.81 2.73
C VAL A 166 -3.59 -0.13 3.53
N GLY A 167 -3.53 1.19 3.75
CA GLY A 167 -4.61 1.94 4.40
C GLY A 167 -4.59 1.90 5.93
N GLY A 168 -3.41 2.08 6.55
CA GLY A 168 -3.28 2.28 8.01
C GLY A 168 -3.45 1.04 8.90
N GLY A 169 -4.13 -0.01 8.43
CA GLY A 169 -4.48 -1.19 9.23
C GLY A 169 -3.57 -2.42 9.11
N SER A 170 -2.33 -2.29 8.60
CA SER A 170 -1.47 -3.46 8.36
C SER A 170 -0.06 -3.28 8.92
N ASN A 171 0.39 -4.25 9.72
CA ASN A 171 1.74 -4.34 10.29
C ASN A 171 2.78 -4.83 9.27
N VAL A 172 2.78 -4.29 8.05
CA VAL A 172 3.80 -4.63 7.05
C VAL A 172 4.94 -3.61 7.18
N PRO A 173 6.21 -4.04 7.33
CA PRO A 173 7.32 -3.10 7.34
C PRO A 173 7.41 -2.39 5.98
N LEU A 174 7.27 -1.06 6.00
CA LEU A 174 7.10 -0.16 4.86
C LEU A 174 8.22 -0.26 3.81
N GLY A 175 9.44 -0.56 4.25
CA GLY A 175 10.65 -0.26 3.48
C GLY A 175 10.73 -0.94 2.12
N PHE A 176 10.58 -2.27 2.06
CA PHE A 176 10.80 -3.00 0.80
C PHE A 176 9.63 -2.88 -0.17
N VAL A 177 8.39 -3.03 0.33
CA VAL A 177 7.18 -3.04 -0.52
C VAL A 177 6.92 -1.66 -1.10
N SER A 178 6.95 -0.60 -0.27
CA SER A 178 6.67 0.76 -0.73
C SER A 178 7.77 1.31 -1.63
N LEU A 179 9.04 0.98 -1.38
CA LEU A 179 10.14 1.36 -2.28
C LEU A 179 9.98 0.69 -3.65
N THR A 180 9.66 -0.61 -3.66
CA THR A 180 9.44 -1.37 -4.90
C THR A 180 8.27 -0.79 -5.70
N GLU A 181 7.18 -0.43 -5.03
CA GLU A 181 6.03 0.24 -5.64
C GLU A 181 6.40 1.57 -6.28
N ASN A 182 7.11 2.45 -5.55
CA ASN A 182 7.55 3.74 -6.10
C ASN A 182 8.49 3.57 -7.30
N LEU A 183 9.38 2.58 -7.26
CA LEU A 183 10.24 2.24 -8.40
C LEU A 183 9.43 1.71 -9.60
N MET A 184 8.39 0.91 -9.36
CA MET A 184 7.49 0.44 -10.42
C MET A 184 6.72 1.60 -11.05
N MET A 185 6.29 2.60 -10.28
CA MET A 185 5.66 3.82 -10.80
C MET A 185 6.60 4.61 -11.69
N ILE A 186 7.86 4.79 -11.27
CA ILE A 186 8.88 5.44 -12.08
C ILE A 186 9.13 4.65 -13.37
N PHE A 187 9.31 3.34 -13.24
CA PHE A 187 9.54 2.44 -14.39
C PHE A 187 8.40 2.54 -15.40
N MET A 188 7.15 2.42 -14.96
CA MET A 188 5.97 2.54 -15.83
C MET A 188 5.85 3.93 -16.44
N GLY A 189 6.13 4.98 -15.68
CA GLY A 189 6.13 6.35 -16.19
C GLY A 189 7.15 6.55 -17.31
N VAL A 190 8.38 6.05 -17.15
CA VAL A 190 9.41 6.09 -18.22
C VAL A 190 9.00 5.21 -19.40
N TRP A 191 8.59 3.98 -19.14
CA TRP A 191 8.24 2.99 -20.16
C TRP A 191 7.09 3.46 -21.06
N MET A 192 5.98 3.88 -20.45
CA MET A 192 4.83 4.36 -21.21
C MET A 192 5.13 5.66 -21.94
N SER A 193 5.94 6.56 -21.35
CA SER A 193 6.41 7.77 -22.05
C SER A 193 7.25 7.42 -23.27
N ALA A 194 8.19 6.48 -23.15
CA ALA A 194 9.04 6.04 -24.25
C ALA A 194 8.20 5.42 -25.38
N ARG A 195 7.22 4.57 -25.03
CA ARG A 195 6.27 3.99 -25.99
C ARG A 195 5.39 5.05 -26.67
N ALA A 196 4.91 6.05 -25.92
CA ALA A 196 4.13 7.16 -26.46
C ALA A 196 4.95 8.07 -27.41
N MET A 197 6.25 8.18 -27.19
CA MET A 197 7.20 8.88 -28.07
C MET A 197 7.67 8.04 -29.26
N GLY A 198 7.18 6.80 -29.43
CA GLY A 198 7.50 5.94 -30.57
C GLY A 198 8.87 5.27 -30.51
N LEU A 199 9.48 5.16 -29.32
CA LEU A 199 10.76 4.46 -29.14
C LEU A 199 10.62 2.93 -29.16
N PHE A 200 9.39 2.39 -29.06
CA PHE A 200 9.06 0.95 -29.09
C PHE A 200 7.65 0.70 -29.64
#